data_AF-A0A933RFP1-F1
#
_entry.id   AF-A0A933RFP1-F1
#
_cell.length_a   1.000
_cell.length_b   1.000
_cell.length_c   1.000
_cell.angle_alpha   90.00
_cell.angle_beta   90.00
_cell.angle_gamma   90.00
#
_symmetry.space_group_name_H-M   'P 1'
#
loop_
_entity.id
_entity.type
_entity.pdbx_description
1 polymer ?
#
loop_
_entity_poly.entity_id
_entity_poly.type
_entity_poly.pdbx_seq_one_letter_code
_entity_poly.pdbx_strand_id
1 'polypeptide(L)'
;MARYLVLFVADDADDGHADALRDVARRVGGAGFFDDPMGGAQRTVGTYLRVDDEAAHPSARALVGHVAVVSEVLAARVEVQLEERVLGHLVAGQADARLARALEAAFGR
;
A
#
# COMPACT_ATOMS: atom_id res chain seq x y z
N MET A 1 -2.27 -16.75 12.13
CA MET A 1 -1.96 -15.34 12.48
C MET A 1 -2.57 -14.46 11.42
N ALA A 2 -3.03 -13.27 11.78
CA ALA A 2 -3.60 -12.35 10.80
C ALA A 2 -2.49 -11.83 9.86
N ARG A 3 -2.74 -11.83 8.56
CA ARG A 3 -1.81 -11.40 7.52
C ARG A 3 -2.26 -10.03 7.03
N TYR A 4 -1.35 -9.07 6.99
CA TYR A 4 -1.66 -7.72 6.52
C TYR A 4 -0.78 -7.34 5.34
N LEU A 5 -1.43 -6.86 4.29
CA LEU A 5 -0.81 -6.08 3.22
C LEU A 5 -0.83 -4.62 3.66
N VAL A 6 0.34 -3.98 3.69
CA VAL A 6 0.50 -2.58 4.12
C VAL A 6 1.20 -1.81 3.00
N LEU A 7 0.68 -0.63 2.67
CA LEU A 7 1.24 0.28 1.68
C LEU A 7 1.36 1.66 2.29
N PHE A 8 2.56 2.23 2.31
CA PHE A 8 2.78 3.55 2.90
C PHE A 8 3.85 4.34 2.16
N VAL A 9 3.79 5.67 2.26
CA VAL A 9 4.77 6.56 1.63
C VAL A 9 6.13 6.32 2.26
N ALA A 10 7.13 6.00 1.43
CA ALA A 10 8.49 5.67 1.87
C ALA A 10 9.36 6.92 2.09
N ASP A 11 8.96 8.05 1.51
CA ASP A 11 9.62 9.36 1.64
C ASP A 11 8.83 10.28 2.60
N ASP A 12 9.18 11.56 2.67
CA ASP A 12 8.45 12.54 3.48
C ASP A 12 6.97 12.65 3.06
N ALA A 13 6.08 12.24 3.96
CA ALA A 13 4.64 12.32 3.74
C ALA A 13 4.07 13.69 4.14
N ASP A 14 3.13 14.19 3.33
CA ASP A 14 2.37 15.41 3.57
C ASP A 14 0.86 15.13 3.63
N ASP A 15 0.06 16.19 3.80
CA ASP A 15 -1.40 16.08 3.87
C ASP A 15 -2.03 15.61 2.56
N GLY A 16 -1.42 15.90 1.41
CA GLY A 16 -1.90 15.43 0.11
C GLY A 16 -1.80 13.90 -0.02
N HIS A 17 -0.72 13.32 0.49
CA HIS A 17 -0.59 11.87 0.59
C HIS A 17 -1.63 11.26 1.53
N ALA A 18 -1.85 11.88 2.70
CA ALA A 18 -2.82 11.42 3.69
C ALA A 18 -4.24 11.40 3.14
N ASP A 19 -4.66 12.48 2.49
CA ASP A 19 -5.99 12.57 1.91
C ASP A 19 -6.18 11.55 0.77
N ALA A 20 -5.19 11.41 -0.11
CA ALA A 20 -5.25 10.46 -1.21
C ALA A 20 -5.35 9.00 -0.73
N LEU A 21 -4.51 8.60 0.24
CA LEU A 21 -4.52 7.24 0.78
C LEU A 21 -5.76 6.94 1.62
N ARG A 22 -6.30 7.93 2.32
CA ARG A 22 -7.59 7.83 3.01
C ARG A 22 -8.74 7.59 2.03
N ASP A 23 -8.73 8.28 0.90
CA ASP A 23 -9.72 8.08 -0.15
C ASP A 23 -9.60 6.72 -0.83
N VAL A 24 -8.38 6.19 -1.02
CA VAL A 24 -8.17 4.81 -1.47
C VAL A 24 -8.80 3.82 -0.48
N ALA A 25 -8.51 3.96 0.82
CA ALA A 25 -9.04 3.05 1.84
C ALA A 25 -10.58 3.05 1.88
N ARG A 26 -11.22 4.19 1.61
CA ARG A 26 -12.70 4.28 1.51
C ARG A 26 -13.28 3.56 0.29
N ARG A 27 -12.52 3.43 -0.79
CA ARG A 27 -12.97 2.81 -2.05
C ARG A 27 -12.78 1.29 -2.05
N VAL A 28 -11.78 0.79 -1.34
CA VAL A 28 -11.46 -0.64 -1.30
C VAL A 28 -12.08 -1.28 -0.07
N GLY A 29 -13.04 -2.19 -0.29
CA GLY A 29 -13.72 -2.90 0.79
C GLY A 29 -12.74 -3.64 1.71
N GLY A 30 -12.81 -3.32 3.01
CA GLY A 30 -11.95 -3.93 4.05
C GLY A 30 -10.60 -3.25 4.24
N ALA A 31 -10.25 -2.24 3.44
CA ALA A 31 -9.03 -1.47 3.63
C ALA A 31 -9.17 -0.48 4.81
N GLY A 32 -8.08 -0.29 5.54
CA GLY A 32 -7.93 0.73 6.57
C GLY A 32 -6.93 1.80 6.16
N PHE A 33 -6.85 2.86 6.95
CA PHE A 33 -5.96 4.00 6.76
C PHE A 33 -5.26 4.32 8.07
N PHE A 34 -4.02 4.79 8.00
CA PHE A 34 -3.30 5.32 9.14
C PHE A 34 -2.49 6.56 8.75
N ASP A 35 -2.34 7.44 9.72
CA ASP A 35 -1.57 8.67 9.65
C ASP A 35 -0.91 8.84 11.01
N ASP A 36 0.37 8.52 11.07
CA ASP A 36 1.17 8.65 12.27
C ASP A 36 2.16 9.82 12.13
N PRO A 37 1.79 11.02 12.61
CA PRO A 37 2.67 12.19 12.61
C PRO A 37 3.85 12.06 13.58
N MET A 38 3.86 11.05 14.45
CA MET A 38 4.88 10.83 15.50
C MET A 38 5.63 9.50 15.34
N GLY A 39 5.43 8.77 14.23
CA GLY A 39 5.91 7.40 14.02
C GLY A 39 7.43 7.21 13.94
N GLY A 40 8.21 8.26 14.20
CA GLY A 40 9.68 8.24 14.19
C GLY A 40 10.25 9.61 13.86
N ALA A 41 11.28 9.64 13.00
CA ALA A 41 11.88 10.89 12.50
C ALA A 41 11.02 11.60 11.44
N GLN A 42 10.08 10.87 10.81
CA GLN A 42 9.22 11.35 9.72
C GLN A 42 7.79 10.83 9.92
N ARG A 43 6.80 11.61 9.46
CA ARG A 43 5.38 11.22 9.44
C ARG A 43 5.20 9.98 8.56
N THR A 44 4.48 8.98 9.05
CA THR A 44 4.18 7.76 8.28
C THR A 44 2.70 7.73 7.92
N VAL A 45 2.40 7.67 6.62
CA VAL A 45 1.03 7.67 6.09
C VAL A 45 0.83 6.48 5.17
N GLY A 46 -0.25 5.73 5.39
CA GLY A 46 -0.49 4.52 4.62
C GLY A 46 -1.91 3.98 4.66
N THR A 47 -2.09 2.89 3.94
CA THR A 47 -3.28 2.06 3.92
C THR A 47 -2.90 0.61 4.14
N TYR A 48 -3.82 -0.19 4.65
CA TYR A 48 -3.60 -1.61 4.90
C TYR A 48 -4.85 -2.42 4.62
N LEU A 49 -4.67 -3.71 4.36
CA LEU A 49 -5.74 -4.66 4.16
C LEU A 49 -5.36 -5.98 4.81
N ARG A 50 -6.32 -6.58 5.52
CA ARG A 50 -6.18 -7.94 6.03
C ARG A 50 -6.37 -8.95 4.89
N VAL A 51 -5.42 -9.87 4.73
CA VAL A 51 -5.32 -10.83 3.62
C VAL A 51 -5.15 -12.26 4.13
N ASP A 52 -6.04 -12.66 5.05
CA ASP A 52 -5.99 -13.96 5.74
C ASP A 52 -6.33 -15.15 4.82
N ASP A 53 -7.08 -14.90 3.75
CA ASP A 53 -7.57 -15.92 2.82
C ASP A 53 -7.62 -15.40 1.37
N GLU A 54 -7.86 -16.32 0.43
CA GLU A 54 -7.89 -16.03 -1.01
C GLU A 54 -9.05 -15.11 -1.41
N ALA A 55 -10.12 -15.02 -0.62
CA ALA A 55 -11.24 -14.13 -0.91
C ALA A 55 -10.84 -12.65 -0.79
N ALA A 56 -9.76 -12.35 -0.07
CA ALA A 56 -9.18 -11.02 0.02
C ALA A 56 -8.28 -10.66 -1.18
N HIS A 57 -7.87 -11.62 -2.03
CA HIS A 57 -6.96 -11.36 -3.16
C HIS A 57 -7.48 -10.29 -4.15
N PRO A 58 -8.78 -10.26 -4.54
CA PRO A 58 -9.30 -9.19 -5.38
C PRO A 58 -9.16 -7.80 -4.74
N SER A 59 -9.47 -7.66 -3.45
CA SER A 59 -9.31 -6.41 -2.72
C SER A 59 -7.84 -6.02 -2.57
N ALA A 60 -6.94 -6.98 -2.37
CA ALA A 60 -5.50 -6.74 -2.31
C ALA A 60 -4.96 -6.19 -3.63
N ARG A 61 -5.35 -6.81 -4.76
CA ARG A 61 -5.01 -6.34 -6.11
C ARG A 61 -5.58 -4.94 -6.37
N ALA A 62 -6.84 -4.70 -5.99
CA ALA A 62 -7.48 -3.40 -6.13
C ALA A 62 -6.77 -2.32 -5.30
N LEU A 63 -6.38 -2.64 -4.06
CA LEU A 63 -5.63 -1.73 -3.19
C LEU A 63 -4.30 -1.33 -3.82
N VAL A 64 -3.50 -2.30 -4.26
CA VAL A 64 -2.23 -2.03 -4.94
C VAL A 64 -2.44 -1.17 -6.19
N GLY A 65 -3.45 -1.49 -7.01
CA GLY A 65 -3.77 -0.73 -8.22
C GLY A 65 -4.16 0.73 -7.93
N HIS A 66 -5.01 0.97 -6.93
CA HIS A 66 -5.38 2.32 -6.53
C HIS A 66 -4.22 3.12 -5.95
N VAL A 67 -3.37 2.49 -5.14
CA VAL A 67 -2.17 3.15 -4.58
C VAL A 67 -1.12 3.40 -5.67
N ALA A 68 -1.04 2.57 -6.70
CA ALA A 68 -0.20 2.84 -7.86
C ALA A 68 -0.62 4.15 -8.56
N VAL A 69 -1.91 4.40 -8.73
CA VAL A 69 -2.40 5.70 -9.26
C VAL A 69 -1.98 6.87 -8.36
N VAL A 70 -2.02 6.70 -7.03
CA VAL A 70 -1.53 7.73 -6.09
C VAL A 70 -0.02 7.97 -6.26
N SER A 71 0.76 6.90 -6.38
CA SER A 71 2.21 6.96 -6.63
C SER A 71 2.54 7.71 -7.91
N GLU A 72 1.75 7.53 -8.98
CA GLU A 72 1.90 8.25 -10.23
C GLU A 72 1.56 9.75 -10.08
N VAL A 73 0.36 10.05 -9.60
CA VAL A 73 -0.18 11.42 -9.54
C VAL A 73 0.61 12.32 -8.60
N LEU A 74 1.05 11.78 -7.46
CA LEU A 74 1.78 12.54 -6.44
C LEU A 74 3.30 12.36 -6.55
N ALA A 75 3.78 11.61 -7.54
CA ALA A 75 5.18 11.21 -7.65
C ALA A 75 5.73 10.55 -6.36
N ALA A 76 4.85 9.89 -5.59
CA ALA A 76 5.19 9.30 -4.32
C ALA A 76 5.82 7.91 -4.50
N ARG A 77 6.93 7.66 -3.81
CA ARG A 77 7.43 6.30 -3.63
C ARG A 77 6.67 5.63 -2.50
N VAL A 78 6.07 4.48 -2.78
CA VAL A 78 5.29 3.73 -1.78
C VAL A 78 5.96 2.40 -1.50
N GLU A 79 6.27 2.12 -0.25
CA GLU A 79 6.71 0.79 0.20
C GLU A 79 5.50 -0.13 0.36
N VAL A 80 5.65 -1.37 -0.11
CA VAL A 80 4.62 -2.41 0.03
C VAL A 80 5.18 -3.54 0.87
N GLN A 81 4.47 -3.88 1.95
CA GLN A 81 4.82 -4.95 2.87
C GLN A 81 3.70 -6.00 2.95
N LEU A 82 4.07 -7.25 3.18
CA LEU A 82 3.14 -8.31 3.54
C LEU A 82 3.69 -9.03 4.77
N GLU A 83 2.92 -9.06 5.85
CA GLU A 83 3.33 -9.67 7.13
C GLU A 83 4.67 -9.08 7.63
N GLU A 84 4.76 -7.76 7.69
CA GLU A 84 5.95 -7.01 8.13
C GLU A 84 7.21 -7.23 7.27
N ARG A 85 7.08 -7.95 6.15
CA ARG A 85 8.17 -8.16 5.19
C ARG A 85 8.00 -7.25 3.99
N VAL A 86 9.02 -6.45 3.73
CA VAL A 86 9.10 -5.59 2.54
C VAL A 86 9.10 -6.42 1.26
N LEU A 87 8.09 -6.21 0.43
CA LEU A 87 7.96 -6.84 -0.88
C LEU A 87 8.68 -6.02 -1.96
N GLY A 88 8.63 -4.70 -1.88
CA GLY A 88 9.27 -3.76 -2.79
C GLY A 88 8.50 -2.44 -2.83
N HIS A 89 8.60 -1.69 -3.93
CA HIS A 89 8.03 -0.35 -4.03
C HIS A 89 7.17 -0.14 -5.29
N LEU A 90 6.21 0.76 -5.17
CA LEU A 90 5.59 1.45 -6.29
C LEU A 90 6.34 2.76 -6.53
N VAL A 91 6.69 3.02 -7.79
CA VAL A 91 7.38 4.24 -8.23
C VAL A 91 6.73 4.69 -9.54
N ALA A 92 6.24 5.94 -9.58
CA ALA A 92 5.52 6.48 -10.73
C ALA A 92 4.40 5.55 -11.23
N GLY A 93 3.66 4.96 -10.28
CA GLY A 93 2.57 4.02 -10.55
C GLY A 93 2.97 2.64 -11.08
N GLN A 94 4.26 2.32 -11.09
CA GLN A 94 4.75 1.00 -11.50
C GLN A 94 5.35 0.25 -10.32
N ALA A 95 5.06 -1.04 -10.23
CA ALA A 95 5.76 -1.92 -9.29
C ALA A 95 7.20 -2.13 -9.76
N ASP A 96 8.16 -2.01 -8.84
CA ASP A 96 9.52 -2.45 -9.13
C ASP A 96 9.56 -3.97 -9.42
N ALA A 97 10.66 -4.44 -10.03
CA ALA A 97 10.75 -5.83 -10.46
C ALA A 97 10.64 -6.85 -9.30
N ARG A 98 11.01 -6.46 -8.08
CA ARG A 98 10.91 -7.32 -6.89
C ARG A 98 9.45 -7.37 -6.43
N LEU A 99 8.78 -6.23 -6.36
CA LEU A 99 7.38 -6.12 -5.99
C LEU A 99 6.49 -6.87 -6.99
N ALA A 100 6.70 -6.68 -8.30
CA ALA A 100 5.92 -7.36 -9.33
C ALA A 100 5.97 -8.89 -9.17
N ARG A 101 7.16 -9.47 -8.94
CA ARG A 101 7.32 -10.90 -8.68
C ARG A 101 6.65 -11.33 -7.38
N ALA A 102 6.77 -10.53 -6.32
CA ALA A 102 6.19 -10.85 -5.03
C ALA A 102 4.65 -10.82 -5.07
N LEU A 103 4.06 -9.87 -5.79
CA LEU A 103 2.61 -9.76 -5.98
C LEU A 103 2.06 -10.93 -6.82
N GLU A 104 2.75 -11.35 -7.87
CA GLU A 104 2.37 -12.54 -8.64
C GLU A 104 2.48 -13.82 -7.78
N ALA A 105 3.48 -13.92 -6.92
CA ALA A 105 3.61 -15.08 -6.03
C ALA A 105 2.55 -15.10 -4.91
N ALA A 106 2.16 -13.93 -4.38
CA ALA A 106 1.24 -13.81 -3.25
C ALA A 106 -0.23 -13.77 -3.69
N PHE A 107 -0.50 -13.13 -4.81
CA PHE A 107 -1.82 -12.81 -5.33
C PHE A 107 -1.91 -13.06 -6.83
N GLY A 108 -1.05 -13.89 -7.43
CA GLY A 108 -1.22 -14.41 -8.79
C GLY A 108 -2.53 -15.18 -8.91
N ARG A 109 -2.91 -15.52 -10.15
CA ARG A 109 -4.29 -15.93 -10.49
C ARG A 109 -4.96 -16.84 -9.45
#